data_AF-A0A945VX78-F1
#
_entry.id   AF-A0A945VX78-F1
#
_cell.length_a   1.000
_cell.length_b   1.000
_cell.length_c   1.000
_cell.angle_alpha   90.00
_cell.angle_beta   90.00
_cell.angle_gamma   90.00
#
_symmetry.space_group_name_H-M   'P 1'
#
loop_
_entity.id
_entity.type
_entity.pdbx_description
1 polymer ?
#
loop_
_entity_poly.entity_id
_entity_poly.type
_entity_poly.pdbx_seq_one_letter_code
_entity_poly.pdbx_strand_id
1 'polypeptide(L)'
;NIFAVDLRPELNAGLSQHDFQKVVKVMANLVYLTIKEKYYWNISEGLRMFTRAKVRLRLADEYYTLLLSGNVRKYDKQNGTKYHDEIFNKFTEARNTLGSTGFLGAGAVSPKLKDFEIVTKDIEQKLLIVFPYFESGKEIAY
;
A
#
# COMPACT_ATOMS: atom_id res chain seq x y z
N ASN A 1 17.27 -2.53 -1.37
CA ASN A 1 16.02 -2.37 -2.13
C ASN A 1 15.16 -3.58 -1.86
N ILE A 2 13.94 -3.42 -1.34
CA ILE A 2 13.03 -4.54 -1.06
C ILE A 2 12.39 -5.05 -2.37
N PHE A 3 12.19 -4.15 -3.33
CA PHE A 3 11.64 -4.46 -4.65
C PHE A 3 12.70 -4.24 -5.73
N ALA A 4 12.83 -5.18 -6.65
CA ALA A 4 13.69 -5.07 -7.84
C ALA A 4 13.05 -4.16 -8.90
N VAL A 5 12.97 -2.86 -8.60
CA VAL A 5 12.42 -1.81 -9.48
C VAL A 5 13.44 -0.66 -9.57
N ASP A 6 13.72 -0.19 -10.79
CA ASP A 6 14.52 1.01 -11.02
C ASP A 6 13.69 2.09 -11.72
N LEU A 7 13.25 3.08 -10.94
CA LEU A 7 12.43 4.19 -11.42
C LEU A 7 13.24 5.32 -12.05
N ARG A 8 14.57 5.30 -11.93
CA ARG A 8 15.44 6.41 -12.38
C ARG A 8 15.39 6.65 -13.89
N PRO A 9 15.41 5.63 -14.77
CA PRO A 9 15.37 5.86 -16.21
C PRO A 9 14.11 6.61 -16.64
N GLU A 10 12.95 6.17 -16.17
CA GLU A 10 11.66 6.80 -16.49
C GLU A 10 11.56 8.22 -15.90
N LEU A 11 12.07 8.44 -14.69
CA LEU A 11 12.12 9.77 -14.08
C LEU A 11 12.99 10.73 -14.91
N ASN A 12 14.21 10.31 -15.26
CA ASN A 12 15.15 11.12 -16.02
C ASN A 12 14.61 11.46 -17.41
N ALA A 13 13.95 10.49 -18.06
CA ALA A 13 13.27 10.72 -19.33
C ALA A 13 12.16 11.77 -19.19
N GLY A 14 11.30 11.65 -18.17
CA GLY A 14 10.22 12.61 -17.92
C GLY A 14 10.73 14.03 -17.64
N LEU A 15 11.77 14.16 -16.82
CA LEU A 15 12.40 15.46 -16.54
C LEU A 15 13.03 16.08 -17.78
N SER A 16 13.80 15.30 -18.55
CA SER A 16 14.50 15.80 -19.75
C SER A 16 13.52 16.26 -20.83
N GLN A 17 12.36 15.60 -20.94
CA GLN A 17 11.33 15.91 -21.92
C GLN A 17 10.30 16.93 -21.41
N HIS A 18 10.43 17.42 -20.17
CA HIS A 18 9.42 18.25 -19.50
C HIS A 18 8.02 17.60 -19.49
N ASP A 19 7.95 16.27 -19.46
CA ASP A 19 6.71 15.50 -19.38
C ASP A 19 6.32 15.31 -17.91
N PHE A 20 5.55 16.27 -17.39
CA PHE A 20 5.05 16.23 -16.03
C PHE A 20 4.15 15.02 -15.75
N GLN A 21 3.42 14.51 -16.75
CA GLN A 21 2.57 13.33 -16.55
C GLN A 21 3.44 12.10 -16.29
N LYS A 22 4.54 11.95 -17.03
CA LYS A 22 5.52 10.88 -16.81
C LYS A 22 6.14 10.97 -15.41
N VAL A 23 6.55 12.16 -14.98
CA VAL A 23 7.10 12.38 -13.63
C VAL A 23 6.07 12.01 -12.55
N VAL A 24 4.82 12.45 -12.68
CA VAL A 24 3.75 12.14 -11.72
C VAL A 24 3.48 10.63 -11.64
N LYS A 25 3.49 9.91 -12.76
CA LYS A 25 3.33 8.45 -12.77
C LYS A 25 4.46 7.76 -12.00
N VAL A 26 5.70 8.20 -12.20
CA VAL A 26 6.86 7.66 -11.45
C VAL A 26 6.70 7.92 -9.95
N MET A 27 6.30 9.14 -9.56
CA MET A 27 6.07 9.47 -8.15
C MET A 27 4.92 8.65 -7.55
N ALA A 28 3.83 8.45 -8.28
CA ALA A 28 2.73 7.59 -7.85
C ALA A 28 3.17 6.13 -7.67
N ASN A 29 4.04 5.62 -8.55
CA ASN A 29 4.61 4.28 -8.40
C ASN A 29 5.52 4.18 -7.16
N LEU A 30 6.31 5.22 -6.87
CA LEU A 30 7.10 5.27 -5.62
C LEU A 30 6.21 5.24 -4.37
N VAL A 31 5.08 5.94 -4.38
CA VAL A 31 4.09 5.88 -3.29
C VAL A 31 3.55 4.46 -3.13
N TYR A 32 3.19 3.80 -4.23
CA TYR A 32 2.73 2.41 -4.21
C TYR A 32 3.79 1.45 -3.64
N LEU A 33 5.04 1.56 -4.07
CA LEU A 33 6.15 0.78 -3.52
C LEU A 33 6.35 1.05 -2.02
N THR A 34 6.18 2.29 -1.58
CA THR A 34 6.28 2.66 -0.17
C THR A 34 5.15 2.04 0.66
N ILE A 35 3.92 1.98 0.12
CA ILE A 35 2.79 1.27 0.74
C ILE A 35 3.11 -0.22 0.87
N LYS A 36 3.53 -0.87 -0.24
CA LYS A 36 3.93 -2.29 -0.23
C LYS A 36 5.04 -2.58 0.76
N GLU A 37 6.01 -1.68 0.88
CA GLU A 37 7.11 -1.82 1.85
C GLU A 37 6.58 -1.95 3.28
N LYS A 38 5.56 -1.18 3.65
CA LYS A 38 4.96 -1.24 4.98
C LYS A 38 4.26 -2.58 5.22
N TYR A 39 3.60 -3.13 4.20
CA TYR A 39 3.00 -4.46 4.26
C TYR A 39 4.07 -5.53 4.40
N TYR A 40 5.12 -5.49 3.58
CA TYR A 40 6.26 -6.41 3.62
C TYR A 40 6.88 -6.49 5.02
N TRP A 41 7.16 -5.35 5.66
CA TRP A 41 7.74 -5.35 6.99
C TRP A 41 6.78 -5.88 8.06
N ASN A 42 5.48 -5.63 7.91
CA ASN A 42 4.47 -6.19 8.82
C ASN A 42 4.37 -7.72 8.69
N ILE A 43 4.42 -8.22 7.47
CA ILE A 43 4.34 -9.65 7.15
C ILE A 43 5.61 -10.38 7.60
N SER A 44 6.79 -9.88 7.24
CA SER A 44 8.09 -10.46 7.60
C SER A 44 8.33 -10.50 9.11
N GLU A 45 7.86 -9.49 9.86
CA GLU A 45 7.91 -9.48 11.31
C GLU A 45 6.76 -10.28 11.98
N GLY A 46 5.87 -10.87 11.18
CA GLY A 46 4.76 -11.69 11.65
C GLY A 46 3.78 -10.94 12.56
N LEU A 47 3.64 -9.63 12.38
CA LEU A 47 2.82 -8.72 13.22
C LEU A 47 3.15 -8.73 14.72
N ARG A 48 4.32 -9.27 15.12
CA ARG A 48 4.70 -9.45 16.55
C ARG A 48 4.77 -8.13 17.33
N MET A 49 5.16 -7.05 16.66
CA MET A 49 5.32 -5.72 17.27
C MET A 49 4.11 -4.85 16.95
N PHE A 50 3.02 -5.00 17.73
CA PHE A 50 1.74 -4.30 17.50
C PHE A 50 1.88 -2.81 17.19
N THR A 51 2.61 -2.05 18.02
CA THR A 51 2.80 -0.60 17.81
C THR A 51 3.46 -0.29 16.47
N ARG A 52 4.49 -1.05 16.07
CA ARG A 52 5.16 -0.86 14.78
C ARG A 52 4.24 -1.21 13.63
N ALA A 53 3.52 -2.33 13.74
CA ALA A 53 2.61 -2.78 12.71
C ALA A 53 1.46 -1.79 12.48
N LYS A 54 0.92 -1.25 13.58
CA LYS A 54 -0.11 -0.21 13.57
C LYS A 54 0.37 1.09 12.91
N VAL A 55 1.57 1.57 13.25
CA VAL A 55 2.14 2.78 12.65
C VAL A 55 2.39 2.59 11.15
N ARG A 56 2.97 1.47 10.75
CA ARG A 56 3.23 1.14 9.34
C ARG A 56 1.95 1.10 8.52
N LEU A 57 0.91 0.42 9.02
CA LEU A 57 -0.38 0.36 8.34
C LEU A 57 -1.04 1.74 8.25
N ARG A 58 -0.94 2.56 9.31
CA ARG A 58 -1.46 3.93 9.30
C ARG A 58 -0.76 4.78 8.23
N LEU A 59 0.57 4.71 8.12
CA LEU A 59 1.30 5.44 7.08
C LEU A 59 0.91 4.99 5.67
N ALA A 60 0.70 3.69 5.46
CA ALA A 60 0.20 3.17 4.19
C ALA A 60 -1.19 3.72 3.83
N ASP A 61 -2.10 3.76 4.80
CA ASP A 61 -3.45 4.34 4.68
C ASP A 61 -3.38 5.84 4.36
N GLU A 62 -2.52 6.60 5.06
CA GLU A 62 -2.33 8.03 4.82
C GLU A 62 -1.75 8.30 3.42
N TYR A 63 -0.76 7.52 2.97
CA TYR A 63 -0.21 7.63 1.62
C TYR A 63 -1.24 7.34 0.54
N TYR A 64 -2.04 6.30 0.70
CA TYR A 64 -3.15 6.03 -0.21
C TYR A 64 -4.14 7.20 -0.22
N THR A 65 -4.61 7.61 0.96
CA THR A 65 -5.65 8.61 1.12
C THR A 65 -5.22 9.96 0.53
N LEU A 66 -4.00 10.41 0.79
CA LEU A 66 -3.53 11.72 0.38
C LEU A 66 -3.06 11.76 -1.08
N LEU A 67 -2.45 10.70 -1.59
CA LEU A 67 -1.71 10.75 -2.85
C LEU A 67 -2.34 9.94 -3.98
N LEU A 68 -3.12 8.90 -3.69
CA LEU A 68 -3.67 8.00 -4.71
C LEU A 68 -5.20 8.05 -4.81
N SER A 69 -5.90 8.31 -3.70
CA SER A 69 -7.37 8.19 -3.62
C SER A 69 -8.12 9.05 -4.62
N GLY A 70 -7.61 10.25 -4.94
CA GLY A 70 -8.23 11.15 -5.92
C GLY A 70 -8.30 10.52 -7.32
N ASN A 71 -7.23 9.83 -7.73
CA ASN A 71 -7.19 9.13 -9.01
C ASN A 71 -8.07 7.87 -9.01
N VAL A 72 -8.13 7.15 -7.88
CA VAL A 72 -9.05 6.01 -7.72
C VAL A 72 -10.51 6.45 -7.82
N ARG A 73 -10.90 7.53 -7.13
CA ARG A 73 -12.25 8.09 -7.23
C ARG A 73 -12.61 8.54 -8.64
N LYS A 74 -11.64 9.11 -9.36
CA LYS A 74 -11.82 9.48 -10.78
C LYS A 74 -12.05 8.24 -11.64
N TYR A 75 -11.25 7.18 -11.43
CA TYR A 75 -11.42 5.90 -12.12
C TYR A 75 -12.80 5.29 -11.82
N ASP A 76 -13.23 5.29 -10.56
CA ASP A 76 -14.54 4.79 -10.15
C ASP A 76 -15.68 5.50 -10.87
N LYS A 77 -15.64 6.84 -10.95
CA LYS A 77 -16.63 7.63 -11.68
C LYS A 77 -16.66 7.28 -13.17
N GLN A 78 -15.51 7.00 -13.77
CA GLN A 78 -15.39 6.71 -15.20
C GLN A 78 -15.83 5.29 -15.56
N ASN A 79 -15.65 4.34 -14.65
CA ASN A 79 -15.84 2.91 -14.92
C ASN A 79 -17.01 2.28 -14.16
N GLY A 80 -17.72 3.04 -13.32
CA GLY A 80 -18.83 2.53 -12.52
C GLY A 80 -18.40 1.57 -11.40
N THR A 81 -17.14 1.64 -10.97
CA THR A 81 -16.58 0.82 -9.88
C THR A 81 -16.68 1.52 -8.52
N LYS A 82 -16.31 0.82 -7.44
CA LYS A 82 -16.27 1.35 -6.06
C LYS A 82 -14.94 1.04 -5.37
N TYR A 83 -13.85 1.01 -6.13
CA TYR A 83 -12.54 0.61 -5.61
C TYR A 83 -12.05 1.54 -4.51
N HIS A 84 -12.40 2.83 -4.53
CA HIS A 84 -12.04 3.74 -3.47
C HIS A 84 -12.58 3.29 -2.11
N ASP A 85 -13.90 3.04 -2.05
CA ASP A 85 -14.59 2.62 -0.84
C ASP A 85 -14.12 1.24 -0.40
N GLU A 86 -13.93 0.33 -1.35
CA GLU A 86 -13.41 -1.02 -1.07
C GLU A 86 -12.00 -0.97 -0.49
N ILE A 87 -11.07 -0.20 -1.07
CA ILE A 87 -9.71 -0.03 -0.54
C ILE A 87 -9.76 0.63 0.85
N PHE A 88 -10.57 1.68 1.02
CA PHE A 88 -10.72 2.38 2.30
C PHE A 88 -11.22 1.44 3.41
N ASN A 89 -12.22 0.62 3.11
CA ASN A 89 -12.73 -0.39 4.03
C ASN A 89 -11.69 -1.48 4.32
N LYS A 90 -10.91 -1.90 3.31
CA LYS A 90 -9.83 -2.87 3.49
C LYS A 90 -8.70 -2.38 4.40
N PHE A 91 -8.39 -1.08 4.45
CA PHE A 91 -7.47 -0.55 5.47
C PHE A 91 -7.99 -0.72 6.90
N THR A 92 -9.30 -0.58 7.09
CA THR A 92 -9.95 -0.84 8.38
C THR A 92 -9.93 -2.33 8.71
N GLU A 93 -10.22 -3.20 7.74
CA GLU A 93 -10.11 -4.65 7.92
C GLU A 93 -8.67 -5.06 8.28
N ALA A 94 -7.67 -4.56 7.56
CA ALA A 94 -6.26 -4.83 7.83
C ALA A 94 -5.88 -4.43 9.26
N ARG A 95 -6.40 -3.29 9.75
CA ARG A 95 -6.16 -2.83 11.12
C ARG A 95 -6.69 -3.82 12.15
N ASN A 96 -7.85 -4.44 11.89
CA ASN A 96 -8.44 -5.44 12.79
C ASN A 96 -7.65 -6.75 12.84
N THR A 97 -6.85 -7.04 11.82
CA THR A 97 -5.97 -8.23 11.82
C THR A 97 -4.70 -8.05 12.65
N LEU A 98 -4.34 -6.83 13.04
CA LEU A 98 -3.12 -6.55 13.82
C LEU A 98 -3.19 -7.06 15.27
N GLY A 99 -4.39 -7.41 15.75
CA GLY A 99 -4.61 -7.75 17.16
C GLY A 99 -4.56 -6.52 18.08
N SER A 100 -4.29 -6.75 19.36
CA SER A 100 -4.12 -5.70 20.37
C SER A 100 -3.26 -6.20 21.54
N THR A 101 -2.57 -5.29 22.22
CA THR A 101 -1.80 -5.62 23.44
C THR A 101 -2.67 -5.66 24.70
N GLY A 102 -3.92 -5.18 24.63
CA GLY A 102 -4.76 -4.96 25.81
C GLY A 102 -4.22 -3.87 26.76
N PHE A 103 -4.96 -3.58 27.83
CA PHE A 103 -4.49 -2.75 28.94
C PHE A 103 -3.83 -3.66 29.98
N LEU A 104 -2.52 -3.56 30.16
CA LEU A 104 -1.75 -4.49 31.00
C LEU A 104 -1.99 -5.97 30.64
N GLY A 105 -2.23 -6.27 29.36
CA GLY A 105 -2.56 -7.61 28.86
C GLY A 105 -4.05 -7.98 28.93
N ALA A 106 -4.86 -7.27 29.72
CA ALA A 106 -6.30 -7.49 29.74
C ALA A 106 -6.93 -7.03 28.41
N GLY A 107 -7.67 -7.94 27.75
CA GLY A 107 -8.28 -7.69 26.44
C GLY A 107 -7.31 -7.78 25.26
N ALA A 108 -6.15 -8.41 25.43
CA ALA A 108 -5.23 -8.67 24.32
C ALA A 108 -5.86 -9.59 23.27
N VAL A 109 -5.61 -9.28 22.00
CA VAL A 109 -6.10 -10.05 20.85
C VAL A 109 -4.91 -10.46 20.00
N SER A 110 -4.81 -11.74 19.67
CA SER A 110 -3.74 -12.25 18.82
C SER A 110 -3.85 -11.71 17.39
N PRO A 111 -2.72 -11.36 16.74
CA PRO A 111 -2.72 -10.96 15.35
C PRO A 111 -3.12 -12.12 14.43
N LYS A 112 -3.72 -11.80 13.28
CA LYS A 112 -4.14 -12.73 12.24
C LYS A 112 -3.32 -12.49 10.97
N LEU A 113 -2.11 -13.03 10.94
CA LEU A 113 -1.14 -12.78 9.87
C LEU A 113 -1.69 -13.13 8.47
N LYS A 114 -2.30 -14.31 8.31
CA LYS A 114 -2.86 -14.74 7.02
C LYS A 114 -3.97 -13.81 6.53
N ASP A 115 -4.83 -13.32 7.44
CA ASP A 115 -5.88 -12.39 7.09
C ASP A 115 -5.29 -11.03 6.67
N PHE A 116 -4.23 -10.57 7.35
CA PHE A 116 -3.50 -9.36 6.98
C PHE A 116 -2.91 -9.47 5.56
N GLU A 117 -2.27 -10.59 5.24
CA GLU A 117 -1.72 -10.87 3.90
C GLU A 117 -2.82 -10.82 2.83
N ILE A 118 -3.95 -11.49 3.07
CA ILE A 118 -5.08 -11.52 2.12
C ILE A 118 -5.64 -10.11 1.90
N VAL A 119 -5.90 -9.37 2.98
CA VAL A 119 -6.49 -8.02 2.90
C VAL A 119 -5.55 -7.04 2.21
N THR A 120 -4.27 -7.03 2.57
CA THR A 120 -3.29 -6.13 1.94
C THR A 120 -3.05 -6.49 0.48
N LYS A 121 -3.11 -7.78 0.12
CA LYS A 121 -3.02 -8.20 -1.28
C LYS A 121 -4.20 -7.72 -2.11
N ASP A 122 -5.40 -7.72 -1.54
CA ASP A 122 -6.58 -7.20 -2.22
C ASP A 122 -6.49 -5.68 -2.49
N ILE A 123 -5.92 -4.92 -1.54
CA ILE A 123 -5.59 -3.50 -1.76
C ILE A 123 -4.60 -3.35 -2.92
N GLU A 124 -3.52 -4.13 -2.94
CA GLU A 124 -2.53 -4.08 -4.02
C GLU A 124 -3.15 -4.37 -5.40
N GLN A 125 -3.98 -5.40 -5.50
CA GLN A 125 -4.63 -5.79 -6.75
C GLN A 125 -5.52 -4.68 -7.29
N LYS A 126 -6.32 -4.04 -6.44
CA LYS A 126 -7.17 -2.90 -6.83
C LYS A 126 -6.34 -1.71 -7.30
N LEU A 127 -5.23 -1.42 -6.62
CA LEU A 127 -4.32 -0.36 -7.06
C LEU A 127 -3.69 -0.69 -8.42
N LEU A 128 -3.30 -1.95 -8.67
CA LEU A 128 -2.77 -2.36 -9.97
C LEU A 128 -3.80 -2.28 -11.10
N ILE A 129 -5.09 -2.48 -10.80
CA ILE A 129 -6.17 -2.28 -11.79
C ILE A 129 -6.31 -0.79 -12.14
N VAL A 130 -6.34 0.09 -11.14
CA VAL A 130 -6.48 1.55 -11.36
C VAL A 130 -5.24 2.15 -12.01
N PHE A 131 -4.05 1.65 -11.64
CA PHE A 131 -2.76 2.15 -12.07
C PHE A 131 -1.97 1.04 -12.78
N PRO A 132 -2.34 0.70 -14.02
CA PRO A 132 -1.72 -0.42 -14.75
C PRO A 132 -0.24 -0.20 -15.08
N TYR A 133 0.28 1.02 -14.89
CA TYR A 133 1.68 1.37 -15.08
C TYR A 133 2.54 1.19 -13.82
N PHE A 134 1.95 0.78 -12.69
CA PHE A 134 2.73 0.50 -11.49
C PHE A 134 3.60 -0.74 -11.66
N GLU A 135 4.89 -0.55 -11.43
CA GLU A 135 5.85 -1.63 -11.37
C GLU A 135 5.98 -2.11 -9.93
N SER A 136 5.64 -3.37 -9.68
CA SER A 136 5.66 -3.96 -8.34
C SER A 136 6.96 -4.70 -8.01
N GLY A 137 7.78 -5.00 -9.04
CA GLY A 137 9.04 -5.72 -8.95
C GLY A 137 8.93 -7.14 -8.38
N LYS A 138 10.03 -7.89 -8.41
CA LYS A 138 10.18 -9.07 -7.55
C LYS A 138 10.63 -8.61 -6.16
N GLU A 139 10.07 -9.20 -5.11
CA GLU A 139 10.57 -9.04 -3.75
C GLU A 139 11.96 -9.69 -3.63
N ILE A 140 12.91 -8.95 -3.07
CA ILE A 140 14.26 -9.43 -2.80
C ILE A 140 14.27 -9.92 -1.35
N ALA A 141 14.28 -11.24 -1.17
CA ALA A 141 14.45 -11.85 0.15
C ALA A 141 15.89 -11.65 0.62
N TYR A 142 16.05 -11.21 1.88
CA TYR A 142 17.34 -11.12 2.57
C TYR A 142 17.49 -12.29 3.54
#